data_AF-A0A7W1LVC5-F1
#
_entry.id   AF-A0A7W1LVC5-F1
#
_cell.length_a   1.000
_cell.length_b   1.000
_cell.length_c   1.000
_cell.angle_alpha   90.00
_cell.angle_beta   90.00
_cell.angle_gamma   90.00
#
_symmetry.space_group_name_H-M   'P 1'
#
loop_
_entity.id
_entity.type
_entity.pdbx_description
1 polymer ?
#
loop_
_entity_poly.entity_id
_entity_poly.type
_entity_poly.pdbx_seq_one_letter_code
_entity_poly.pdbx_strand_id
1 'polypeptide(L)'
;MEGIRGAIRWKKEYGLPSTDGGQTPNKALNCTAFRVTVTVQEGAPGTFGQATSVGYWTVQNEPSEENGYYVCRYSISNPSTLPRNRVITVSSFLGPFASEELNQALITGGWFGDGQPKPPSGYQRVAVGGRGVTLTDAEPRATVDFEMEYRPVPSSPR
;
A
#
# COMPACT_ATOMS: atom_id res chain seq x y z
N MET A 1 -10.53 -14.27 -13.81
CA MET A 1 -10.17 -13.88 -12.43
C MET A 1 -11.03 -12.69 -12.06
N GLU A 2 -11.88 -12.87 -11.06
CA GLU A 2 -12.75 -11.83 -10.50
C GLU A 2 -12.07 -11.19 -9.28
N GLY A 3 -12.37 -9.92 -9.01
CA GLY A 3 -11.83 -9.18 -7.87
C GLY A 3 -10.94 -8.01 -8.23
N ILE A 4 -10.12 -7.58 -7.27
CA ILE A 4 -9.31 -6.36 -7.39
C ILE A 4 -7.85 -6.76 -7.48
N ARG A 5 -7.10 -6.18 -8.42
CA ARG A 5 -5.67 -6.42 -8.56
C ARG A 5 -4.93 -5.12 -8.79
N GLY A 6 -3.61 -5.18 -8.71
CA GLY A 6 -2.77 -4.06 -9.11
C GLY A 6 -1.32 -4.26 -8.74
N ALA A 7 -0.58 -3.16 -8.83
CA ALA A 7 0.81 -3.08 -8.44
C ALA A 7 1.04 -1.93 -7.47
N ILE A 8 1.96 -2.12 -6.53
CA ILE A 8 2.59 -1.06 -5.76
C ILE A 8 3.99 -0.90 -6.33
N ARG A 9 4.32 0.31 -6.80
CA ARG A 9 5.63 0.61 -7.36
C ARG A 9 6.34 1.72 -6.61
N TRP A 10 7.66 1.70 -6.63
CA TRP A 10 8.47 2.81 -6.17
C TRP A 10 9.79 2.88 -6.91
N LYS A 11 10.36 4.08 -7.00
CA LYS A 11 11.61 4.27 -7.75
C LYS A 11 12.76 3.55 -7.07
N LYS A 12 13.66 2.96 -7.87
CA LYS A 12 14.84 2.27 -7.33
C LYS A 12 15.75 3.17 -6.51
N GLU A 13 15.78 4.47 -6.82
CA GLU A 13 16.54 5.48 -6.07
C GLU A 13 16.08 5.61 -4.60
N TYR A 14 14.88 5.13 -4.26
CA TYR A 14 14.39 5.13 -2.87
C TYR A 14 14.90 3.94 -2.06
N GLY A 15 15.59 2.98 -2.70
CA GLY A 15 16.11 1.78 -2.06
C GLY A 15 15.04 0.70 -1.79
N LEU A 16 15.41 -0.30 -1.01
CA LEU A 16 14.55 -1.36 -0.52
C LEU A 16 14.17 -1.11 0.96
N PRO A 17 12.93 -1.43 1.37
CA PRO A 17 12.50 -1.25 2.76
C PRO A 17 13.46 -1.87 3.78
N SER A 18 13.78 -1.08 4.81
CA SER A 18 14.58 -1.49 5.96
C SER A 18 14.04 -0.82 7.22
N THR A 19 14.20 -1.51 8.35
CA THR A 19 13.88 -1.02 9.70
C THR A 19 15.13 -0.77 10.55
N ASP A 20 16.32 -0.96 9.99
CA ASP A 20 17.61 -0.87 10.69
C ASP A 20 18.49 0.28 10.16
N GLY A 21 17.85 1.31 9.58
CA GLY A 21 18.54 2.46 9.02
C GLY A 21 19.24 2.18 7.69
N GLY A 22 18.76 1.20 6.92
CA GLY A 22 19.32 0.85 5.61
C GLY A 22 20.60 0.02 5.67
N GLN A 23 20.89 -0.65 6.80
CA GLN A 23 22.11 -1.44 6.99
C GLN A 23 21.98 -2.82 6.35
N THR A 24 20.84 -3.49 6.51
CA THR A 24 20.65 -4.84 5.96
C THR A 24 19.60 -4.87 4.83
N PRO A 25 19.89 -5.59 3.73
CA PRO A 25 18.87 -5.90 2.74
C PRO A 25 17.92 -6.94 3.34
N ASN A 26 16.72 -6.51 3.72
CA ASN A 26 15.75 -7.41 4.32
C ASN A 26 14.75 -7.91 3.26
N LYS A 27 15.08 -9.04 2.63
CA LYS A 27 14.19 -9.72 1.67
C LYS A 27 12.79 -9.97 2.21
N ALA A 28 12.66 -10.19 3.52
CA ALA A 28 11.38 -10.42 4.15
C ALA A 28 10.56 -9.14 4.38
N LEU A 29 11.15 -7.93 4.23
CA LEU A 29 10.47 -6.62 4.31
C LEU A 29 10.10 -6.03 2.95
N ASN A 30 10.62 -6.59 1.86
CA ASN A 30 10.49 -6.07 0.50
C ASN A 30 9.07 -5.62 0.11
N CYS A 31 8.18 -6.52 -0.31
CA CYS A 31 6.80 -6.11 -0.59
C CYS A 31 5.89 -6.18 0.64
N THR A 32 6.30 -6.90 1.69
CA THR A 32 5.55 -7.06 2.94
C THR A 32 5.55 -5.78 3.80
N ALA A 33 6.46 -4.83 3.53
CA ALA A 33 6.41 -3.49 4.13
C ALA A 33 5.14 -2.73 3.76
N PHE A 34 4.51 -3.11 2.63
CA PHE A 34 3.26 -2.53 2.18
C PHE A 34 2.08 -3.40 2.58
N ARG A 35 0.98 -2.74 2.95
CA ARG A 35 -0.31 -3.37 3.14
C ARG A 35 -1.30 -2.77 2.17
N VAL A 36 -2.14 -3.60 1.57
CA VAL A 36 -3.34 -3.17 0.86
C VAL A 36 -4.52 -3.45 1.77
N THR A 37 -5.33 -2.43 1.99
CA THR A 37 -6.57 -2.51 2.76
C THR A 37 -7.74 -2.25 1.85
N VAL A 38 -8.74 -3.09 2.00
CA VAL A 38 -10.03 -2.95 1.34
C VAL A 38 -11.04 -2.65 2.42
N THR A 39 -11.81 -1.58 2.25
CA THR A 39 -12.96 -1.29 3.08
C THR A 39 -14.21 -1.22 2.23
N VAL A 40 -15.29 -1.80 2.73
CA VAL A 40 -16.63 -1.67 2.15
C VAL A 40 -17.38 -0.66 3.00
N GLN A 41 -18.00 0.32 2.37
CA GLN A 41 -18.96 1.16 3.10
C GLN A 41 -20.23 0.36 3.37
N GLU A 42 -20.51 0.09 4.65
CA GLU A 42 -21.75 -0.54 5.08
C GLU A 42 -22.80 0.51 5.43
N GLY A 43 -23.82 0.69 4.58
CA GLY A 43 -24.94 1.59 4.84
C GLY A 43 -25.82 1.79 3.61
N ALA A 44 -27.07 2.22 3.81
CA ALA A 44 -27.93 2.68 2.72
C ALA A 44 -27.39 4.02 2.18
N PRO A 45 -27.65 4.37 0.90
CA PRO A 45 -27.32 5.70 0.37
C PRO A 45 -27.83 6.80 1.31
N GLY A 46 -26.94 7.68 1.79
CA GLY A 46 -27.30 8.74 2.75
C GLY A 46 -27.07 8.43 4.24
N THR A 47 -26.48 7.27 4.57
CA THR A 47 -25.99 6.97 5.93
C THR A 47 -24.45 6.99 5.95
N PHE A 48 -23.84 7.54 7.00
CA PHE A 48 -22.38 7.47 7.22
C PHE A 48 -22.02 6.02 7.56
N GLY A 49 -21.85 5.21 6.52
CA GLY A 49 -21.64 3.77 6.67
C GLY A 49 -20.34 3.42 7.39
N GLN A 50 -20.36 2.37 8.20
CA GLN A 50 -19.16 1.87 8.86
C GLN A 50 -18.27 1.17 7.83
N ALA A 51 -16.96 1.41 7.90
CA ALA A 51 -15.98 0.82 7.01
C ALA A 51 -15.43 -0.48 7.61
N THR A 52 -15.84 -1.63 7.06
CA THR A 52 -15.32 -2.94 7.51
C THR A 52 -14.07 -3.29 6.70
N SER A 53 -12.94 -3.54 7.38
CA SER A 53 -11.72 -4.04 6.73
C SER A 53 -11.93 -5.50 6.33
N VAL A 54 -11.84 -5.81 5.04
CA VAL A 54 -12.18 -7.14 4.51
C VAL A 54 -11.00 -8.09 4.39
N GLY A 55 -9.79 -7.63 4.73
CA GLY A 55 -8.61 -8.48 4.77
C GLY A 55 -7.32 -7.73 4.46
N TYR A 56 -6.26 -8.53 4.46
CA TYR A 56 -4.91 -8.09 4.15
C TYR A 56 -4.29 -9.15 3.25
N TRP A 57 -3.68 -8.72 2.15
CA TRP A 57 -3.20 -9.65 1.13
C TRP A 57 -1.69 -9.60 1.04
N THR A 58 -1.11 -10.79 0.90
CA THR A 58 0.31 -10.95 0.66
C THR A 58 0.64 -10.37 -0.71
N VAL A 59 1.49 -9.36 -0.68
CA VAL A 59 2.19 -8.88 -1.85
C VAL A 59 3.35 -9.86 -2.10
N GLN A 60 3.75 -10.09 -3.35
CA GLN A 60 4.85 -11.03 -3.71
C GLN A 60 6.07 -10.87 -2.78
N ASN A 61 6.78 -11.93 -2.38
CA ASN A 61 7.86 -11.76 -1.37
C ASN A 61 8.98 -10.80 -1.81
N GLU A 62 9.33 -10.77 -3.10
CA GLU A 62 10.36 -9.88 -3.65
C GLU A 62 9.77 -9.04 -4.80
N PRO A 63 10.12 -7.74 -4.91
CA PRO A 63 9.69 -6.91 -6.02
C PRO A 63 10.34 -7.40 -7.32
N SER A 64 9.61 -7.29 -8.43
CA SER A 64 10.23 -7.27 -9.75
C SER A 64 10.84 -5.89 -10.01
N GLU A 65 11.83 -5.85 -10.90
CA GLU A 65 12.45 -4.60 -11.35
C GLU A 65 11.99 -4.24 -12.75
N GLU A 66 11.36 -3.08 -12.91
CA GLU A 66 10.75 -2.66 -14.17
C GLU A 66 10.97 -1.17 -14.40
N ASN A 67 11.63 -0.80 -15.51
CA ASN A 67 11.73 0.59 -15.99
C ASN A 67 12.16 1.62 -14.92
N GLY A 68 13.12 1.28 -14.05
CA GLY A 68 13.58 2.18 -12.98
C GLY A 68 12.77 2.11 -11.68
N TYR A 69 11.82 1.19 -11.59
CA TYR A 69 11.00 0.94 -10.41
C TYR A 69 11.24 -0.47 -9.85
N TYR A 70 11.04 -0.59 -8.54
CA TYR A 70 10.65 -1.83 -7.88
C TYR A 70 9.13 -1.95 -7.94
N VAL A 71 8.63 -3.15 -8.21
CA VAL A 71 7.20 -3.41 -8.45
C VAL A 71 6.75 -4.65 -7.67
N CYS A 72 5.71 -4.46 -6.87
CA CYS A 72 5.12 -5.47 -6.04
C CYS A 72 3.66 -5.68 -6.44
N ARG A 73 3.33 -6.85 -7.00
CA ARG A 73 1.96 -7.14 -7.48
C ARG A 73 1.12 -7.76 -6.38
N TYR A 74 -0.17 -7.42 -6.38
CA TYR A 74 -1.15 -7.97 -5.46
C TYR A 74 -2.45 -8.34 -6.18
N SER A 75 -3.19 -9.27 -5.58
CA SER A 75 -4.53 -9.65 -6.03
C SER A 75 -5.42 -10.00 -4.85
N ILE A 76 -6.63 -9.47 -4.87
CA ILE A 76 -7.73 -9.75 -3.96
C ILE A 76 -8.76 -10.56 -4.73
N SER A 77 -8.66 -11.87 -4.61
CA SER A 77 -9.55 -12.82 -5.28
C SER A 77 -10.32 -13.63 -4.24
N ASN A 78 -11.26 -12.99 -3.55
CA ASN A 78 -12.25 -13.72 -2.76
C ASN A 78 -13.65 -13.10 -2.92
N PRO A 79 -14.48 -13.64 -3.84
CA PRO A 79 -15.77 -13.06 -4.18
C PRO A 79 -16.77 -13.05 -3.00
N SER A 80 -16.61 -13.90 -1.97
CA SER A 80 -17.45 -13.83 -0.76
C SER A 80 -17.15 -12.62 0.12
N THR A 81 -15.99 -11.98 -0.07
CA THR A 81 -15.58 -10.78 0.67
C THR A 81 -15.79 -9.48 -0.13
N LEU A 82 -15.91 -9.55 -1.45
CA LEU A 82 -16.07 -8.36 -2.29
C LEU A 82 -17.52 -8.23 -2.77
N PRO A 83 -18.32 -7.31 -2.19
CA PRO A 83 -19.72 -7.16 -2.59
C PRO A 83 -19.85 -6.62 -4.01
N ARG A 84 -20.85 -7.10 -4.75
CA ARG A 84 -21.27 -6.50 -6.02
C ARG A 84 -22.09 -5.23 -5.79
N ASN A 85 -22.04 -4.31 -6.75
CA ASN A 85 -22.84 -3.10 -6.80
C ASN A 85 -22.72 -2.21 -5.54
N ARG A 86 -21.55 -2.23 -4.90
CA ARG A 86 -21.20 -1.37 -3.77
C ARG A 86 -19.85 -0.70 -4.01
N VAL A 87 -19.64 0.44 -3.37
CA VAL A 87 -18.34 1.11 -3.37
C VAL A 87 -17.41 0.36 -2.43
N ILE A 88 -16.29 -0.08 -2.99
CA ILE A 88 -15.19 -0.74 -2.32
C ILE A 88 -14.01 0.23 -2.36
N THR A 89 -13.61 0.74 -1.21
CA THR A 89 -12.43 1.61 -1.10
C THR A 89 -11.18 0.74 -0.97
N VAL A 90 -10.20 1.00 -1.81
CA VAL A 90 -8.92 0.30 -1.82
C VAL A 90 -7.83 1.32 -1.50
N SER A 91 -7.04 1.06 -0.46
CA SER A 91 -5.94 1.91 -0.03
C SER A 91 -4.69 1.09 0.26
N SER A 92 -3.53 1.74 0.30
CA SER A 92 -2.28 1.12 0.71
C SER A 92 -1.53 2.00 1.69
N PHE A 93 -0.76 1.39 2.59
CA PHE A 93 0.10 2.09 3.54
C PHE A 93 1.34 1.26 3.86
N LEU A 94 2.36 1.94 4.40
CA LEU A 94 3.55 1.30 4.93
C LEU A 94 3.40 1.01 6.42
N GLY A 95 4.04 -0.05 6.89
CA GLY A 95 4.19 -0.31 8.32
C GLY A 95 2.99 -1.00 8.97
N PRO A 96 2.67 -2.25 8.58
CA PRO A 96 1.77 -3.09 9.36
C PRO A 96 2.50 -3.91 10.43
N PHE A 97 3.62 -3.42 10.96
CA PHE A 97 4.36 -4.12 12.00
C PHE A 97 3.79 -3.81 13.38
N ALA A 98 4.04 -4.71 14.33
CA ALA A 98 3.49 -4.63 15.68
C ALA A 98 4.01 -3.45 16.51
N SER A 99 5.13 -2.83 16.11
CA SER A 99 5.76 -1.71 16.79
C SER A 99 5.61 -0.42 15.98
N GLU A 100 5.21 0.66 16.65
CA GLU A 100 5.11 1.99 16.05
C GLU A 100 6.47 2.48 15.56
N GLU A 101 7.55 2.16 16.28
CA GLU A 101 8.91 2.52 15.94
C GLU A 101 9.35 1.89 14.61
N LEU A 102 9.02 0.61 14.37
CA LEU A 102 9.30 -0.06 13.10
C LEU A 102 8.53 0.57 11.95
N ASN A 103 7.27 0.96 12.19
CA ASN A 103 6.45 1.63 11.20
C ASN A 103 7.03 3.01 10.86
N GLN A 104 7.45 3.78 11.88
CA GLN A 104 8.12 5.07 11.69
C GLN A 104 9.45 4.94 10.95
N ALA A 105 10.25 3.92 11.26
CA ALA A 105 11.50 3.63 10.57
C ALA A 105 11.28 3.37 9.06
N LEU A 106 10.21 2.66 8.70
CA LEU A 106 9.86 2.46 7.30
C LEU A 106 9.40 3.74 6.60
N ILE A 107 8.64 4.58 7.30
CA ILE A 107 8.03 5.78 6.73
C ILE A 107 9.07 6.91 6.54
N THR A 108 9.98 7.09 7.51
CA THR A 108 10.89 8.25 7.55
C THR A 108 12.38 7.88 7.56
N GLY A 109 12.72 6.64 7.92
CA GLY A 109 14.10 6.19 8.07
C GLY A 109 14.81 5.88 6.75
N GLY A 110 16.09 5.54 6.87
CA GLY A 110 16.92 5.07 5.76
C GLY A 110 16.46 3.69 5.28
N TRP A 111 16.36 3.54 3.97
CA TRP A 111 16.14 2.27 3.29
C TRP A 111 17.48 1.70 2.81
N PHE A 112 17.52 0.39 2.58
CA PHE A 112 18.72 -0.26 2.06
C PHE A 112 18.97 0.19 0.62
N GLY A 113 20.18 0.63 0.33
CA GLY A 113 20.57 1.16 -0.98
C GLY A 113 21.75 2.09 -0.87
N ASP A 114 22.22 2.60 -2.02
CA ASP A 114 23.34 3.53 -2.06
C ASP A 114 23.03 4.81 -1.25
N GLY A 115 23.92 5.17 -0.34
CA GLY A 115 23.73 6.32 0.56
C GLY A 115 22.56 6.21 1.56
N GLN A 116 21.99 5.02 1.77
CA GLN A 116 20.85 4.77 2.66
C GLN A 116 19.67 5.72 2.41
N PRO A 117 19.01 5.60 1.24
CA PRO A 117 18.04 6.59 0.79
C PRO A 117 16.95 6.84 1.82
N LYS A 118 16.66 8.13 2.06
CA LYS A 118 15.63 8.57 3.00
C LYS A 118 14.83 9.73 2.39
N PRO A 119 13.59 9.95 2.85
CA PRO A 119 12.83 11.12 2.45
C PRO A 119 13.62 12.40 2.77
N PRO A 120 13.47 13.46 1.96
CA PRO A 120 13.98 14.78 2.30
C PRO A 120 13.46 15.25 3.66
N SER A 121 14.16 16.20 4.28
CA SER A 121 13.71 16.80 5.54
C SER A 121 12.30 17.36 5.42
N GLY A 122 11.41 16.99 6.34
CA GLY A 122 9.99 17.37 6.34
C GLY A 122 9.09 16.52 5.44
N TYR A 123 9.60 15.46 4.83
CA TYR A 123 8.85 14.52 3.99
C TYR A 123 8.80 13.12 4.61
N GLN A 124 7.84 12.33 4.15
CA GLN A 124 7.63 10.93 4.49
C GLN A 124 7.24 10.11 3.27
N ARG A 125 7.41 8.79 3.34
CA ARG A 125 6.92 7.85 2.31
C ARG A 125 5.41 7.66 2.43
N VAL A 126 4.69 7.84 1.33
CA VAL A 126 3.24 7.65 1.26
C VAL A 126 2.91 6.84 0.01
N ALA A 127 2.13 5.78 0.17
CA ALA A 127 1.52 5.07 -0.95
C ALA A 127 0.29 5.85 -1.43
N VAL A 128 0.36 6.39 -2.64
CA VAL A 128 -0.73 7.14 -3.30
C VAL A 128 -1.41 6.28 -4.37
N GLY A 129 -2.64 6.61 -4.74
CA GLY A 129 -3.42 5.87 -5.75
C GLY A 129 -4.67 5.16 -5.21
N GLY A 130 -4.90 5.24 -3.90
CA GLY A 130 -6.11 4.70 -3.28
C GLY A 130 -7.39 5.33 -3.83
N ARG A 131 -8.41 4.50 -4.08
CA ARG A 131 -9.67 4.93 -4.70
C ARG A 131 -10.82 3.97 -4.43
N GLY A 132 -12.04 4.45 -4.66
CA GLY A 132 -13.24 3.63 -4.72
C GLY A 132 -13.34 2.87 -6.05
N VAL A 133 -13.78 1.62 -5.99
CA VAL A 133 -14.16 0.81 -7.15
C VAL A 133 -15.51 0.15 -6.89
N THR A 134 -16.25 -0.14 -7.96
CA THR A 134 -17.48 -0.92 -7.88
C THR A 134 -17.36 -2.10 -8.81
N LEU A 135 -17.59 -3.30 -8.28
CA LEU A 135 -17.62 -4.53 -9.08
C LEU A 135 -19.07 -4.86 -9.42
N THR A 136 -19.34 -5.18 -10.68
CA THR A 136 -20.66 -5.60 -11.16
C THR A 136 -20.55 -6.97 -11.82
N ASP A 137 -21.67 -7.57 -12.22
CA ASP A 137 -21.61 -8.85 -12.96
C ASP A 137 -21.04 -8.67 -14.37
N ALA A 138 -21.26 -7.50 -14.99
CA ALA A 138 -20.68 -7.13 -16.28
C ALA A 138 -19.19 -6.75 -16.16
N GLU A 139 -18.81 -6.16 -15.02
CA GLU A 139 -17.44 -5.74 -14.70
C GLU A 139 -16.98 -6.35 -13.37
N PRO A 140 -16.69 -7.66 -13.34
CA PRO A 140 -16.39 -8.36 -12.10
C PRO A 140 -14.95 -8.14 -11.61
N ARG A 141 -14.22 -7.21 -12.23
CA ARG A 141 -12.79 -6.96 -11.99
C ARG A 141 -12.46 -5.47 -11.97
N ALA A 142 -11.51 -5.08 -11.13
CA ALA A 142 -10.94 -3.73 -11.12
C ALA A 142 -9.42 -3.78 -10.94
N THR A 143 -8.74 -2.77 -11.48
CA THR A 143 -7.29 -2.55 -11.27
C THR A 143 -7.08 -1.30 -10.44
N VAL A 144 -6.37 -1.38 -9.31
CA VAL A 144 -5.97 -0.22 -8.51
C VAL A 144 -4.45 -0.27 -8.35
N ASP A 145 -3.75 0.70 -8.91
CA ASP A 145 -2.29 0.76 -8.80
C ASP A 145 -1.90 1.83 -7.79
N PHE A 146 -0.80 1.59 -7.09
CA PHE A 146 -0.22 2.49 -6.11
C PHE A 146 1.21 2.87 -6.48
N GLU A 147 1.58 4.09 -6.15
CA GLU A 147 2.97 4.55 -6.21
C GLU A 147 3.39 5.05 -4.83
N MET A 148 4.58 4.65 -4.38
CA MET A 148 5.18 5.27 -3.21
C MET A 148 5.90 6.55 -3.63
N GLU A 149 5.54 7.63 -2.97
CA GLU A 149 6.11 8.94 -3.18
C GLU A 149 6.57 9.55 -1.86
N TYR A 150 7.50 10.50 -1.95
CA TYR A 150 7.76 11.41 -0.84
C TYR A 150 6.72 12.51 -0.80
N ARG A 151 6.01 12.63 0.32
CA ARG A 151 5.02 13.68 0.57
C ARG A 151 5.35 14.44 1.86
N PRO A 152 5.01 15.73 1.96
CA PRO A 152 5.21 16.48 3.19
C PRO A 152 4.56 15.79 4.39
N VAL A 153 5.22 15.79 5.54
CA VAL A 153 4.61 15.37 6.80
C VAL A 153 3.49 16.36 7.14
N PRO A 154 2.25 15.88 7.42
CA PRO A 154 1.16 16.76 7.81
C PRO A 154 1.54 17.59 9.03
N SER A 155 1.40 18.91 8.95
CA SER A 155 1.50 19.76 10.13
C SER A 155 0.30 19.44 11.03
N SER A 156 0.54 19.13 12.31
CA SER A 156 -0.55 19.05 13.29
C SER A 156 -1.43 20.30 13.19
N PRO A 157 -2.77 20.16 13.23
CA PRO A 157 -3.64 21.32 13.37
C PRO A 157 -3.20 22.11 14.60
N ARG A 158 -2.97 23.41 14.43
CA ARG A 158 -2.74 24.32 15.56
C ARG A 158 -4.03 24.54 16.33
#